data_AF-A0A4C9EVG2-F1
#
_entry.id   AF-A0A4C9EVG2-F1
#
_cell.length_a   1.000
_cell.length_b   1.000
_cell.length_c   1.000
_cell.angle_alpha   90.00
_cell.angle_beta   90.00
_cell.angle_gamma   90.00
#
_symmetry.space_group_name_H-M   'P 1'
#
loop_
_entity.id
_entity.type
_entity.pdbx_description
1 polymer ?
#
loop_
_entity_poly.entity_id
_entity_poly.type
_entity_poly.pdbx_seq_one_letter_code
_entity_poly.pdbx_strand_id
1 'polypeptide(L)'
;MCETYIFRFRDLGKSEGFTIEQHNNIARQEGNVWWGWWAKSGERFPSLELKNAAEKNKQIYFFDSGRLKFYTAVLKDTCSSALGDIKKQSPKEGANKQVISSQADSLIKISRIWADFFPANTSNQPI
;
A
#
# COMPACT_ATOMS: atom_id res chain seq x y z
N MET A 1 -18.68 12.62 7.32
CA MET A 1 -18.14 11.38 7.93
C MET A 1 -16.65 11.31 7.63
N CYS A 2 -15.82 10.84 8.56
CA CYS A 2 -14.40 10.61 8.30
C CYS A 2 -14.22 9.24 7.63
N GLU A 3 -13.91 9.23 6.34
CA GLU A 3 -13.55 8.01 5.62
C GLU A 3 -12.15 7.55 6.05
N THR A 4 -12.01 6.23 6.26
CA THR A 4 -10.77 5.56 6.63
C THR A 4 -10.49 4.47 5.60
N TYR A 5 -9.31 4.49 4.98
CA TYR A 5 -8.91 3.51 3.98
C TYR A 5 -7.88 2.55 4.57
N ILE A 6 -8.16 1.25 4.52
CA ILE A 6 -7.28 0.18 4.99
C ILE A 6 -7.04 -0.80 3.84
N PHE A 7 -5.78 -0.97 3.45
CA PHE A 7 -5.37 -1.90 2.41
C PHE A 7 -4.71 -3.13 3.04
N ARG A 8 -5.30 -4.31 2.84
CA ARG A 8 -4.71 -5.56 3.31
C ARG A 8 -3.62 -6.03 2.36
N PHE A 9 -2.47 -6.40 2.91
CA PHE A 9 -1.43 -7.11 2.18
C PHE A 9 -0.94 -8.33 2.98
N ARG A 10 0.00 -9.06 2.41
CA ARG A 10 0.76 -10.10 3.10
C ARG A 10 2.21 -9.98 2.66
N ASP A 11 3.11 -9.90 3.61
CA ASP A 11 4.54 -9.92 3.31
C ASP A 11 4.94 -11.34 2.87
N LEU A 12 5.32 -11.49 1.59
CA LEU A 12 5.76 -12.76 1.00
C LEU A 12 7.29 -12.87 0.93
N GLY A 13 8.01 -11.88 1.46
CA GLY A 13 9.47 -11.86 1.44
C GLY A 13 10.12 -12.92 2.31
N LYS A 14 11.44 -13.11 2.10
CA LYS A 14 12.25 -14.08 2.84
C LYS A 14 12.46 -13.70 4.32
N SER A 15 12.27 -12.43 4.66
CA SER A 15 12.42 -11.87 6.01
C SER A 15 11.24 -10.96 6.35
N GLU A 16 10.98 -10.77 7.64
CA GLU A 16 9.93 -9.86 8.11
C GLU A 16 10.20 -8.42 7.66
N GLY A 17 9.16 -7.74 7.17
CA GLY A 17 9.23 -6.34 6.75
C GLY A 17 9.82 -6.13 5.37
N PHE A 18 10.16 -7.21 4.64
CA PHE A 18 10.81 -7.14 3.33
C PHE A 18 10.02 -6.27 2.35
N THR A 19 8.71 -6.51 2.20
CA THR A 19 7.88 -5.73 1.27
C THR A 19 7.87 -4.24 1.64
N ILE A 20 7.76 -3.92 2.92
CA ILE A 20 7.74 -2.53 3.42
C ILE A 20 9.10 -1.85 3.19
N GLU A 21 10.20 -2.55 3.46
CA GLU A 21 11.54 -2.03 3.27
C GLU A 21 11.81 -1.69 1.80
N GLN A 22 11.45 -2.58 0.88
CA GLN A 22 11.62 -2.34 -0.56
C GLN A 22 10.85 -1.10 -1.03
N HIS A 23 9.58 -0.95 -0.63
CA HIS A 23 8.78 0.23 -0.98
C HIS A 23 9.33 1.51 -0.35
N ASN A 24 9.80 1.45 0.89
CA ASN A 24 10.42 2.58 1.56
C ASN A 24 11.74 2.99 0.92
N ASN A 25 12.55 2.05 0.43
CA ASN A 25 13.79 2.35 -0.28
C ASN A 25 13.50 3.13 -1.57
N ILE A 26 12.49 2.72 -2.34
CA ILE A 26 12.05 3.46 -3.53
C ILE A 26 11.52 4.85 -3.14
N ALA A 27 10.64 4.94 -2.15
CA ALA A 27 10.07 6.21 -1.71
C ALA A 27 11.12 7.19 -1.15
N ARG A 28 12.22 6.70 -0.57
CA ARG A 28 13.35 7.56 -0.16
C ARG A 28 14.08 8.18 -1.35
N GLN A 29 14.18 7.45 -2.46
CA GLN A 29 14.90 7.91 -3.66
C GLN A 29 14.03 8.82 -4.53
N GLU A 30 12.74 8.49 -4.66
CA GLU A 30 11.82 9.11 -5.63
C GLU A 30 10.75 10.01 -4.96
N GLY A 31 10.81 10.13 -3.63
CA GLY A 31 9.82 10.83 -2.79
C GLY A 31 8.54 10.03 -2.53
N ASN A 32 8.12 9.17 -3.47
CA ASN A 32 6.90 8.37 -3.40
C ASN A 32 7.08 7.02 -4.10
N VAL A 33 6.20 6.08 -3.84
CA VAL A 33 6.23 4.74 -4.45
C VAL A 33 4.83 4.29 -4.87
N TRP A 34 4.75 3.55 -5.97
CA TRP A 34 3.51 2.90 -6.39
C TRP A 34 3.36 1.54 -5.71
N TRP A 35 2.15 1.24 -5.26
CA TRP A 35 1.75 -0.02 -4.66
C TRP A 35 0.63 -0.63 -5.50
N GLY A 36 0.75 -1.92 -5.82
CA GLY A 36 -0.25 -2.63 -6.62
C GLY A 36 -1.45 -3.09 -5.80
N TRP A 37 -2.65 -2.92 -6.35
CA TRP A 37 -3.87 -3.52 -5.83
C TRP A 37 -4.32 -4.66 -6.77
N TRP A 38 -4.42 -5.86 -6.20
CA TRP A 38 -4.91 -7.05 -6.89
C TRP A 38 -6.35 -7.29 -6.48
N ALA A 39 -7.28 -7.08 -7.42
CA ALA A 39 -8.68 -7.31 -7.19
C ALA A 39 -8.93 -8.81 -6.94
N LYS A 40 -9.75 -9.15 -5.95
CA LYS A 40 -10.44 -10.44 -5.98
C LYS A 40 -11.63 -10.35 -6.93
N SER A 41 -12.08 -11.51 -7.41
CA SER A 41 -13.31 -11.58 -8.24
C SER A 41 -14.47 -10.87 -7.54
N GLY A 42 -15.10 -9.93 -8.24
CA GLY A 42 -16.20 -9.11 -7.72
C GLY A 42 -15.79 -7.86 -6.93
N GLU A 43 -14.51 -7.70 -6.56
CA GLU A 43 -14.02 -6.46 -5.96
C GLU A 43 -13.88 -5.39 -7.05
N ARG A 44 -14.33 -4.17 -6.74
CA ARG A 44 -14.14 -2.99 -7.60
C ARG A 44 -13.14 -2.06 -6.95
N PHE A 45 -12.15 -1.62 -7.72
CA PHE A 45 -11.23 -0.59 -7.25
C PHE A 45 -12.00 0.74 -7.09
N PRO A 46 -11.97 1.37 -5.91
CA PRO A 46 -12.71 2.61 -5.64
C PRO A 46 -11.94 3.82 -6.19
N SER A 47 -11.85 3.94 -7.52
CA SER A 47 -10.99 4.92 -8.19
C SER A 47 -11.36 6.36 -7.84
N LEU A 48 -12.65 6.68 -7.80
CA LEU A 48 -13.12 8.06 -7.59
C LEU A 48 -12.85 8.50 -6.15
N GLU A 49 -13.21 7.65 -5.19
CA GLU A 49 -13.03 7.90 -3.77
C GLU A 49 -11.55 8.07 -3.44
N LEU A 50 -10.69 7.19 -3.95
CA LEU A 50 -9.26 7.28 -3.70
C LEU A 50 -8.61 8.47 -4.40
N LYS A 51 -9.10 8.88 -5.57
CA LYS A 51 -8.62 10.11 -6.23
C LYS A 51 -8.94 11.34 -5.40
N ASN A 52 -10.18 11.45 -4.89
CA ASN A 52 -10.59 12.53 -3.98
C ASN A 52 -9.79 12.52 -2.66
N ALA A 53 -9.44 11.34 -2.15
CA ALA A 53 -8.61 11.19 -0.96
C ALA A 53 -7.14 11.59 -1.23
N ALA A 54 -6.60 11.26 -2.40
CA ALA A 54 -5.25 11.62 -2.82
C ALA A 54 -5.08 13.15 -2.93
N GLU A 55 -6.04 13.86 -3.51
CA GLU A 55 -6.05 15.33 -3.60
C GLU A 55 -5.94 16.00 -2.22
N LYS A 56 -6.44 15.33 -1.18
CA LYS A 56 -6.41 15.79 0.21
C LYS A 56 -5.20 15.28 0.99
N ASN A 57 -4.26 14.58 0.36
CA ASN A 57 -3.13 13.91 1.02
C ASN A 57 -3.59 13.06 2.22
N LYS A 58 -4.66 12.28 2.04
CA LYS A 58 -5.29 11.52 3.12
C LYS A 58 -4.33 10.46 3.68
N GLN A 59 -4.28 10.34 5.00
CA GLN A 59 -3.62 9.21 5.66
C GLN A 59 -4.42 7.93 5.44
N ILE A 60 -3.73 6.88 5.02
CA ILE A 60 -4.26 5.54 4.77
C ILE A 60 -3.46 4.52 5.58
N TYR A 61 -4.04 3.33 5.72
CA TYR A 61 -3.45 2.25 6.51
C TYR A 61 -3.18 1.03 5.64
N PHE A 62 -2.11 0.31 5.94
CA PHE A 62 -1.82 -1.00 5.41
C PHE A 62 -1.89 -2.03 6.53
N PHE A 63 -2.61 -3.12 6.32
CA PHE A 63 -2.71 -4.22 7.27
C PHE A 63 -2.00 -5.46 6.72
N ASP A 64 -0.91 -5.85 7.36
CA ASP A 64 -0.24 -7.12 7.09
C ASP A 64 -0.98 -8.26 7.77
N SER A 65 -1.79 -8.96 6.98
CA SER A 65 -2.57 -10.11 7.44
C SER A 65 -1.73 -11.35 7.77
N GLY A 66 -0.46 -11.41 7.35
CA GLY A 66 0.45 -12.50 7.74
C GLY A 66 1.06 -12.29 9.11
N ARG A 67 1.16 -11.04 9.56
CA ARG A 67 1.85 -10.65 10.81
C ARG A 67 0.94 -9.93 11.82
N LEU A 68 -0.31 -9.69 11.45
CA LEU A 68 -1.29 -8.92 12.24
C LEU A 68 -0.76 -7.53 12.64
N LYS A 69 -0.13 -6.84 11.68
CA LYS A 69 0.53 -5.54 11.92
C LYS A 69 -0.02 -4.46 11.01
N PHE A 70 -0.18 -3.27 11.57
CA PHE A 70 -0.63 -2.09 10.85
C PHE A 70 0.54 -1.15 10.53
N TYR A 71 0.38 -0.46 9.41
CA TYR A 71 1.29 0.57 8.94
C TYR A 71 0.49 1.74 8.40
N THR A 72 1.10 2.91 8.32
CA THR A 72 0.49 4.12 7.75
C THR A 72 1.30 4.68 6.59
N ALA A 73 0.60 5.32 5.67
CA ALA A 73 1.20 6.15 4.63
C ALA A 73 0.25 7.30 4.26
N VAL A 74 0.77 8.28 3.54
CA VAL A 74 -0.05 9.31 2.90
C VAL A 74 -0.35 8.86 1.48
N LEU A 75 -1.63 8.85 1.11
CA LEU A 75 -2.05 8.63 -0.27
C LEU A 75 -1.75 9.88 -1.10
N LYS A 76 -1.10 9.68 -2.25
CA LYS A 76 -0.58 10.76 -3.09
C LYS A 76 -1.20 10.78 -4.48
N ASP A 77 -1.56 9.64 -5.02
CA ASP A 77 -2.17 9.51 -6.34
C ASP A 77 -2.79 8.11 -6.49
N THR A 78 -3.63 7.90 -7.50
CA THR A 78 -4.11 6.56 -7.89
C THR A 78 -4.28 6.46 -9.39
N CYS A 79 -4.21 5.24 -9.92
CA CYS A 79 -4.66 4.97 -11.27
C CYS A 79 -5.23 3.55 -11.39
N SER A 80 -6.24 3.42 -12.23
CA SER A 80 -6.90 2.15 -12.56
C SER A 80 -7.15 2.12 -14.05
N SER A 81 -6.90 1.00 -14.71
CA SER A 81 -7.33 0.77 -16.09
C SER A 81 -8.20 -0.47 -16.13
N ALA A 82 -9.38 -0.35 -16.72
CA ALA A 82 -10.26 -1.48 -16.97
C ALA A 82 -9.62 -2.53 -17.92
N LEU A 83 -8.59 -2.14 -18.67
CA LEU A 83 -7.87 -2.99 -19.62
C LEU A 83 -6.56 -3.56 -19.04
N GLY A 84 -6.18 -3.19 -17.81
CA GLY A 84 -4.95 -3.66 -17.16
C GLY A 84 -3.65 -3.16 -17.81
N ASP A 85 -3.71 -2.14 -18.68
CA ASP A 85 -2.59 -1.61 -19.46
C ASP A 85 -1.85 -0.45 -18.77
N ILE A 86 -1.97 -0.33 -17.44
CA ILE A 86 -1.30 0.73 -16.69
C ILE A 86 0.23 0.53 -16.73
N LYS A 87 0.90 1.23 -17.63
CA LYS A 87 2.36 1.31 -17.66
C LYS A 87 2.84 2.52 -16.87
N LYS A 88 3.11 2.35 -15.57
CA LYS A 88 3.90 3.32 -14.80
C LYS A 88 5.36 2.88 -14.80
N GLN A 89 6.28 3.80 -15.13
CA GLN A 89 7.71 3.51 -15.11
C GLN A 89 8.13 3.12 -13.69
N SER A 90 8.75 1.94 -13.56
CA SER A 90 9.42 1.54 -12.33
C SER A 90 10.67 2.40 -12.14
N PRO A 91 10.97 2.87 -10.91
CA PRO A 91 12.24 3.51 -10.63
C PRO A 91 13.39 2.50 -10.78
N LYS A 92 14.01 2.51 -11.96
CA LYS A 92 15.24 1.80 -12.36
C LYS A 92 15.12 0.28 -12.59
N GLU A 93 15.72 -0.15 -13.71
CA GLU A 93 16.01 -1.55 -14.04
C GLU A 93 16.95 -2.16 -12.97
N GLY A 94 16.40 -2.83 -11.97
CA GLY A 94 17.23 -3.52 -10.96
C GLY A 94 16.57 -3.69 -9.60
N ALA A 95 15.57 -2.87 -9.25
CA ALA A 95 14.71 -3.15 -8.11
C ALA A 95 13.81 -4.33 -8.50
N ASN A 96 14.08 -5.52 -7.95
CA ASN A 96 13.34 -6.77 -8.08
C ASN A 96 12.08 -6.70 -8.97
N LYS A 97 12.13 -7.35 -10.14
CA LYS A 97 11.00 -7.58 -11.07
C LYS A 97 9.73 -8.17 -10.41
N GLN A 98 9.77 -8.51 -9.12
CA GLN A 98 8.66 -9.05 -8.34
C GLN A 98 7.82 -8.00 -7.58
N VAL A 99 8.27 -6.74 -7.41
CA VAL A 99 7.56 -5.78 -6.54
C VAL A 99 6.84 -4.66 -7.30
N ILE A 100 6.96 -4.64 -8.63
CA ILE A 100 6.52 -3.48 -9.42
C ILE A 100 5.33 -3.87 -10.28
N SER A 101 4.14 -3.51 -9.80
CA SER A 101 2.94 -2.97 -10.52
C SER A 101 2.48 -3.56 -11.86
N SER A 102 3.22 -4.48 -12.47
CA SER A 102 3.07 -4.95 -13.85
C SER A 102 2.04 -6.07 -13.98
N GLN A 103 1.51 -6.56 -12.85
CA GLN A 103 0.45 -7.58 -12.80
C GLN A 103 -0.77 -7.10 -11.99
N ALA A 104 -0.81 -5.83 -11.59
CA ALA A 104 -1.90 -5.28 -10.78
C ALA A 104 -2.90 -4.55 -11.66
N ASP A 105 -4.19 -4.76 -11.42
CA ASP A 105 -5.28 -4.11 -12.16
C ASP A 105 -5.38 -2.61 -11.85
N SER A 106 -4.86 -2.19 -10.68
CA SER A 106 -4.89 -0.81 -10.21
C SER A 106 -3.69 -0.51 -9.32
N LEU A 107 -3.27 0.75 -9.29
CA LEU A 107 -2.13 1.23 -8.52
C LEU A 107 -2.53 2.38 -7.59
N ILE A 108 -1.98 2.37 -6.39
CA ILE A 108 -2.03 3.50 -5.45
C ILE A 108 -0.63 4.05 -5.24
N LYS A 109 -0.45 5.36 -5.32
CA LYS A 109 0.82 6.03 -5.03
C LYS A 109 0.80 6.51 -3.60
N ILE A 110 1.84 6.18 -2.87
CA ILE A 110 1.95 6.51 -1.45
C ILE A 110 3.29 7.17 -1.16
N SER A 111 3.34 7.90 -0.05
CA SER A 111 4.60 8.29 0.58
C SER A 111 5.34 7.06 1.15
N ARG A 112 6.41 7.32 1.91
CA ARG A 112 6.98 6.31 2.82
C ARG A 112 5.91 5.73 3.75
N ILE A 113 6.07 4.45 4.07
CA ILE A 113 5.27 3.67 4.99
C ILE A 113 5.93 3.69 6.37
N TRP A 114 5.15 3.98 7.39
CA TRP A 114 5.57 3.99 8.79
C TRP A 114 4.88 2.85 9.53
N ALA A 115 5.61 2.18 10.42
CA ALA A 115 4.96 1.23 11.32
C ALA A 115 4.26 2.03 12.41
N ASP A 116 2.94 1.86 12.50
CA ASP A 116 2.21 2.36 13.66
C ASP A 116 2.47 1.38 14.79
N PHE A 117 3.27 1.79 15.77
CA PHE A 117 3.34 1.07 17.03
C PHE A 117 2.00 1.27 17.75
N PHE A 118 1.11 0.30 17.61
CA PHE A 118 0.12 0.08 18.66
C PHE A 118 0.89 -0.46 19.86
N PRO A 119 0.97 0.22 21.01
CA PRO A 119 1.36 -0.46 22.22
C PRO A 119 0.35 -1.60 22.40
N ALA A 120 0.83 -2.84 22.38
CA ALA A 120 0.02 -3.97 22.79
C ALA A 120 -0.47 -3.64 24.20
N ASN A 121 -1.76 -3.36 24.35
CA ASN A 121 -2.34 -3.26 25.68
C ASN A 121 -2.27 -4.67 26.28
N THR A 122 -1.20 -4.96 27.01
CA THR A 122 -1.14 -6.09 27.93
C THR A 122 -1.98 -5.76 29.15
N SER A 123 -3.29 -5.60 28.96
CA SER A 123 -4.26 -5.62 30.04
C SER A 123 -5.03 -6.91 29.93
N ASN A 124 -4.44 -7.97 30.46
CA ASN A 124 -5.17 -9.16 30.91
C ASN A 124 -6.09 -8.76 32.09
N GLN A 125 -7.17 -8.04 31.84
CA GLN A 125 -8.28 -8.01 32.78
C GLN A 125 -9.37 -8.95 32.24
N PRO A 126 -9.72 -10.01 33.00
CA PRO A 126 -10.82 -10.88 32.60
C PRO A 126 -12.13 -10.09 32.66
N ILE A 127 -13.05 -10.43 31.75
CA ILE A 127 -14.46 -9.99 31.75
C ILE A 127 -15.14 -10.53 33.00
#